data_AF-A0ABD5G5G8-F1
#
_entry.id   AF-A0ABD5G5G8-F1
#
_cell.length_a   1.000
_cell.length_b   1.000
_cell.length_c   1.000
_cell.angle_alpha   90.00
_cell.angle_beta   90.00
_cell.angle_gamma   90.00
#
_symmetry.space_group_name_H-M   'P 1'
#
loop_
_entity.id
_entity.type
_entity.pdbx_description
1 polymer ?
#
loop_
_entity_poly.entity_id
_entity_poly.type
_entity_poly.pdbx_seq_one_letter_code
_entity_poly.pdbx_strand_id
1 'polypeptide(L)'
;MIPTHSKERLPQGFTYPLGAQVINELIGDVPQFGKIELCFNWKDDFRASRWRKRIQERGLVRLAAINYLSIWDEWRIYFYSVPSDCSVAARDFLLAGALAQVGDTLRGLANSPRHFHHDVTWQLPPVANKQSTS
;
A
#
# COMPACT_ATOMS: atom_id res chain seq x y z
N MET A 1 1.77 18.14 -2.29
CA MET A 1 2.21 16.92 -3.01
C MET A 1 3.20 16.18 -2.12
N ILE A 2 2.94 14.90 -1.84
CA ILE A 2 3.83 13.98 -1.15
C ILE A 2 4.87 13.46 -2.16
N PRO A 3 6.18 13.69 -1.95
CA PRO A 3 7.23 13.18 -2.83
C PRO A 3 7.30 11.65 -2.81
N THR A 4 7.72 11.07 -3.93
CA THR A 4 8.07 9.64 -3.98
C THR A 4 9.55 9.49 -3.67
N HIS A 5 9.87 8.87 -2.53
CA HIS A 5 11.24 8.59 -2.12
C HIS A 5 11.83 7.40 -2.89
N SER A 6 11.05 6.33 -3.04
CA SER A 6 11.51 5.11 -3.71
C SER A 6 10.39 4.39 -4.44
N LYS A 7 10.76 3.70 -5.52
CA LYS A 7 9.88 2.76 -6.22
C LYS A 7 10.67 1.57 -6.75
N GLU A 8 10.40 0.40 -6.20
CA GLU A 8 11.06 -0.83 -6.61
C GLU A 8 10.58 -1.29 -7.99
N ARG A 9 11.50 -1.86 -8.77
CA ARG A 9 11.18 -2.56 -10.01
C ARG A 9 10.44 -3.85 -9.68
N LEU A 10 9.32 -4.08 -10.34
CA LEU A 10 8.50 -5.27 -10.15
C LEU A 10 8.96 -6.43 -11.05
N PRO A 11 8.86 -7.69 -10.56
CA PRO A 11 8.94 -8.85 -11.43
C PRO A 11 7.69 -8.97 -12.30
N GLN A 12 7.80 -9.81 -13.32
CA GLN A 12 6.68 -10.17 -14.17
C GLN A 12 5.51 -10.73 -13.35
N GLY A 13 4.30 -10.33 -13.71
CA GLY A 13 3.06 -10.77 -13.05
C GLY A 13 2.66 -9.95 -11.83
N PHE A 14 3.41 -8.92 -11.46
CA PHE A 14 3.05 -8.02 -10.35
C PHE A 14 2.82 -6.59 -10.81
N THR A 15 1.98 -5.87 -10.07
CA THR A 15 1.71 -4.45 -10.31
C THR A 15 1.42 -3.71 -9.02
N TYR A 16 1.65 -2.39 -9.01
CA TYR A 16 1.14 -1.52 -7.95
C TYR A 16 -0.31 -1.16 -8.28
N PRO A 17 -1.28 -1.39 -7.37
CA PRO A 17 -2.69 -1.06 -7.62
C PRO A 17 -2.94 0.42 -7.89
N LEU A 18 -2.07 1.29 -7.34
CA LEU A 18 -2.17 2.74 -7.45
C LEU A 18 -0.82 3.36 -7.79
N GLY A 19 -0.89 4.49 -8.50
CA GLY A 19 0.27 5.35 -8.79
C GLY A 19 0.33 6.56 -7.85
N ALA A 20 1.50 7.19 -7.77
CA ALA A 20 1.75 8.34 -6.91
C ALA A 20 0.79 9.52 -7.18
N GLN A 21 0.38 9.72 -8.44
CA GLN A 21 -0.57 10.79 -8.80
C GLN A 21 -1.92 10.59 -8.10
N VAL A 22 -2.53 9.40 -8.24
CA VAL A 22 -3.83 9.09 -7.63
C VAL A 22 -3.76 9.18 -6.10
N ILE A 23 -2.66 8.74 -5.50
CA ILE A 23 -2.44 8.86 -4.05
C ILE A 23 -2.38 10.34 -3.64
N ASN A 24 -1.66 11.17 -4.39
CA ASN A 24 -1.56 12.60 -4.13
C ASN A 24 -2.90 13.33 -4.26
N GLU A 25 -3.74 12.93 -5.21
CA GLU A 25 -5.09 13.50 -5.36
C GLU A 25 -5.99 13.17 -4.16
N LEU A 26 -5.79 12.02 -3.51
CA LEU A 26 -6.65 11.54 -2.42
C LEU A 26 -6.19 11.97 -1.03
N ILE A 27 -4.88 12.05 -0.79
CA ILE A 27 -4.31 12.31 0.55
C ILE A 27 -3.17 13.35 0.53
N GLY A 28 -2.96 14.05 -0.58
CA GLY A 28 -1.85 15.00 -0.72
C GLY A 28 -2.05 16.36 -0.05
N ASP A 29 -3.27 16.63 0.43
CA ASP A 29 -3.70 17.82 1.18
C ASP A 29 -3.57 17.66 2.70
N VAL A 30 -3.32 16.44 3.17
CA VAL A 30 -3.05 16.15 4.59
C VAL A 30 -1.89 17.03 5.06
N PRO A 31 -2.02 17.73 6.22
CA PRO A 31 -0.95 18.58 6.69
C PRO A 31 0.30 17.75 6.93
N GLN A 32 1.39 18.12 6.26
CA GLN A 32 2.66 17.42 6.37
C GLN A 32 3.35 17.88 7.66
N PHE A 33 3.03 17.23 8.77
CA PHE A 33 3.74 17.40 10.04
C PHE A 33 5.11 16.73 9.91
N GLY A 34 6.09 17.48 9.37
CA GLY A 34 7.41 16.97 9.03
C GLY A 34 7.51 16.46 7.59
N LYS A 35 8.49 15.60 7.31
CA LYS A 35 8.68 14.99 5.98
C LYS A 35 7.75 13.78 5.84
N ILE A 36 6.84 13.80 4.87
CA ILE A 36 6.06 12.63 4.47
C ILE A 36 6.53 12.19 3.09
N GLU A 37 6.78 10.90 2.91
CA GLU A 37 7.24 10.35 1.63
C GLU A 37 6.50 9.07 1.24
N LEU A 38 6.33 8.87 -0.07
CA LEU A 38 5.79 7.64 -0.66
C LEU A 38 6.91 6.66 -0.98
N CYS A 39 6.73 5.40 -0.59
CA CYS A 39 7.60 4.28 -0.95
C CYS A 39 6.78 3.19 -1.64
N PHE A 40 7.21 2.73 -2.81
CA PHE A 40 6.60 1.59 -3.49
C PHE A 40 7.50 0.37 -3.39
N ASN A 41 7.07 -0.62 -2.62
CA ASN A 41 7.82 -1.83 -2.35
C ASN A 41 7.13 -3.03 -3.00
N TRP A 42 7.91 -3.91 -3.63
CA TRP A 42 7.36 -5.09 -4.29
C TRP A 42 6.63 -6.00 -3.27
N LYS A 43 7.21 -6.22 -2.09
CA LYS A 43 6.72 -7.20 -1.09
C LYS A 43 6.39 -6.56 0.26
N ASP A 44 5.41 -7.13 0.95
CA ASP A 44 4.95 -6.67 2.28
C ASP A 44 5.66 -7.35 3.47
N ASP A 45 6.57 -8.28 3.19
CA ASP A 45 7.32 -9.06 4.16
C ASP A 45 8.81 -9.05 3.77
N PHE A 46 9.68 -8.98 4.78
CA PHE A 46 11.12 -9.05 4.57
C PHE A 46 11.53 -10.37 3.89
N ARG A 47 10.93 -11.50 4.30
CA ARG A 47 11.23 -12.83 3.78
C ARG A 47 10.44 -13.10 2.51
N ALA A 48 11.11 -13.01 1.36
CA ALA A 48 10.49 -13.21 0.05
C ALA A 48 9.80 -14.59 -0.10
N SER A 49 10.33 -15.65 0.52
CA SER A 49 9.71 -16.98 0.50
C SER A 49 8.35 -17.01 1.19
N ARG A 50 8.24 -16.38 2.38
CA ARG A 50 6.99 -16.27 3.13
C ARG A 50 5.96 -15.45 2.37
N TRP A 51 6.38 -14.34 1.79
CA TRP A 51 5.52 -13.50 0.96
C TRP A 51 4.97 -14.27 -0.24
N ARG A 52 5.85 -14.92 -1.02
CA ARG A 52 5.44 -15.72 -2.19
C ARG A 52 4.48 -16.84 -1.83
N LYS A 53 4.76 -17.56 -0.73
CA LYS A 53 3.85 -18.60 -0.22
C LYS A 53 2.46 -18.02 0.07
N ARG A 54 2.39 -16.86 0.73
CA ARG A 54 1.13 -16.18 1.02
C ARG A 54 0.37 -15.75 -0.24
N ILE A 55 1.09 -15.26 -1.26
CA ILE A 55 0.50 -14.93 -2.57
C ILE A 55 -0.09 -16.19 -3.23
N GLN A 56 0.65 -17.30 -3.23
CA GLN A 56 0.22 -18.57 -3.81
C GLN A 56 -1.01 -19.14 -3.09
N GLU A 57 -1.04 -19.05 -1.77
CA GLU A 57 -2.17 -19.47 -0.92
C GLU A 57 -3.34 -18.48 -0.95
N ARG A 58 -3.24 -17.40 -1.74
CA ARG A 58 -4.23 -16.32 -1.80
C ARG A 58 -4.59 -15.78 -0.42
N GLY A 59 -3.59 -15.62 0.45
CA GLY A 59 -3.74 -15.14 1.82
C GLY A 59 -3.86 -13.62 1.97
N LEU A 60 -3.83 -13.15 3.22
CA LEU A 60 -3.93 -11.74 3.59
C LEU A 60 -2.63 -10.97 3.30
N VAL A 61 -2.69 -9.95 2.44
CA VAL A 61 -1.55 -9.09 2.10
C VAL A 61 -1.75 -7.68 2.63
N ARG A 62 -0.68 -6.93 2.83
CA ARG A 62 -0.74 -5.47 3.00
C ARG A 62 -0.77 -4.82 1.62
N LEU A 63 -1.65 -3.85 1.46
CA LEU A 63 -1.69 -2.97 0.29
C LEU A 63 -0.99 -1.65 0.57
N ALA A 64 -1.09 -1.17 1.81
CA ALA A 64 -0.37 0.01 2.27
C ALA A 64 0.05 -0.11 3.75
N ALA A 65 1.08 0.62 4.14
CA ALA A 65 1.47 0.79 5.54
C ALA A 65 1.96 2.21 5.80
N ILE A 66 1.60 2.78 6.94
CA ILE A 66 2.06 4.08 7.40
C ILE A 66 2.99 3.85 8.58
N ASN A 67 4.21 4.37 8.49
CA ASN A 67 5.21 4.27 9.55
C ASN A 67 5.76 5.64 9.89
N TYR A 68 5.85 5.94 11.19
CA TYR A 68 6.70 7.02 11.69
C TYR A 68 8.09 6.47 12.01
N LEU A 69 9.12 7.03 11.36
CA LEU A 69 10.51 6.66 11.56
C LEU A 69 11.19 7.65 12.51
N SER A 70 11.22 7.30 13.80
CA SER A 70 11.71 8.19 14.87
C SER A 70 13.18 8.62 14.72
N ILE A 71 14.02 7.84 14.03
CA ILE A 71 15.45 8.17 13.80
C ILE A 71 15.58 9.38 12.87
N TRP A 72 14.63 9.53 11.93
CA TRP A 72 14.68 10.54 10.86
C TRP A 72 13.59 11.61 11.00
N ASP A 73 12.72 11.49 12.01
CA ASP A 73 11.55 12.36 12.22
C ASP A 73 10.71 12.51 10.93
N GLU A 74 10.43 11.36 10.28
CA GLU A 74 9.73 11.32 9.01
C GLU A 74 8.65 10.23 8.97
N TRP A 75 7.62 10.50 8.18
CA TRP A 75 6.57 9.54 7.86
C TRP A 75 6.83 8.90 6.52
N ARG A 76 6.72 7.58 6.46
CA ARG A 76 6.74 6.83 5.20
C ARG A 76 5.45 6.10 5.00
N ILE A 77 4.85 6.32 3.83
CA ILE A 77 3.67 5.61 3.37
C ILE A 77 4.14 4.60 2.31
N TYR A 78 4.14 3.34 2.70
CA TYR A 78 4.49 2.23 1.85
C TYR A 78 3.27 1.76 1.07
N PHE A 79 3.42 1.52 -0.22
CA PHE A 79 2.45 0.85 -1.08
C PHE A 79 3.06 -0.43 -1.62
N TYR A 80 2.31 -1.51 -1.54
CA TYR A 80 2.80 -2.83 -1.91
C TYR A 80 2.19 -3.32 -3.22
N SER A 81 2.94 -4.16 -3.93
CA SER A 81 2.44 -4.74 -5.18
C SER A 81 1.52 -5.93 -4.92
N VAL A 82 0.67 -6.22 -5.90
CA VAL A 82 -0.22 -7.39 -5.93
C VAL A 82 0.00 -8.18 -7.22
N PRO A 83 -0.41 -9.46 -7.27
CA PRO A 83 -0.57 -10.18 -8.53
C PRO A 83 -1.41 -9.38 -9.53
N SER A 84 -1.01 -9.36 -10.80
CA SER A 84 -1.61 -8.48 -11.83
C SER A 84 -3.09 -8.78 -12.08
N ASP A 85 -3.50 -10.03 -11.90
CA ASP A 85 -4.89 -10.48 -11.95
C ASP A 85 -5.76 -9.87 -10.83
N CYS A 86 -5.15 -9.39 -9.75
CA CYS A 86 -5.83 -8.75 -8.63
C CYS A 86 -5.80 -7.22 -8.68
N SER A 87 -5.12 -6.61 -9.66
CA SER A 87 -4.85 -5.17 -9.69
C SER A 87 -6.09 -4.30 -9.58
N VAL A 88 -7.11 -4.61 -10.39
CA VAL A 88 -8.36 -3.84 -10.43
C VAL A 88 -9.10 -3.95 -9.10
N ALA A 89 -9.27 -5.17 -8.58
CA ALA A 89 -9.94 -5.38 -7.31
C ALA A 89 -9.21 -4.72 -6.13
N ALA A 90 -7.88 -4.77 -6.11
CA ALA A 90 -7.07 -4.10 -5.09
C ALA A 90 -7.19 -2.57 -5.18
N ARG A 91 -7.21 -2.02 -6.40
CA ARG A 91 -7.43 -0.60 -6.65
C ARG A 91 -8.80 -0.17 -6.15
N ASP A 92 -9.85 -0.89 -6.51
CA ASP A 92 -11.22 -0.58 -6.11
C ASP A 92 -11.38 -0.62 -4.60
N PHE A 93 -10.78 -1.62 -3.93
CA PHE A 93 -10.75 -1.69 -2.46
C PHE A 93 -10.08 -0.46 -1.84
N LEU A 94 -8.94 -0.02 -2.38
CA LEU A 94 -8.24 1.16 -1.88
C LEU A 94 -9.06 2.45 -2.07
N LEU A 95 -9.70 2.59 -3.24
CA LEU A 95 -10.51 3.75 -3.60
C LEU A 95 -11.87 3.78 -2.88
N ALA A 96 -12.41 2.63 -2.49
CA ALA A 96 -13.70 2.52 -1.79
C ALA A 96 -13.68 3.06 -0.35
N GLY A 97 -12.52 3.44 0.19
CA GLY A 97 -12.42 4.14 1.47
C GLY A 97 -11.17 3.85 2.29
N ALA A 98 -10.42 2.79 1.99
CA ALA A 98 -9.23 2.45 2.76
C ALA A 98 -8.17 3.58 2.70
N LEU A 99 -8.00 4.22 1.54
CA LEU A 99 -7.13 5.39 1.43
C LEU A 99 -7.65 6.64 2.13
N ALA A 100 -8.96 6.85 2.16
CA ALA A 100 -9.54 7.96 2.90
C ALA A 100 -9.25 7.81 4.40
N GLN A 101 -9.38 6.59 4.95
CA GLN A 101 -9.03 6.29 6.34
C GLN A 101 -7.55 6.56 6.65
N VAL A 102 -6.65 6.28 5.71
CA VAL A 102 -5.23 6.65 5.80
C VAL A 102 -5.08 8.17 5.94
N GLY A 103 -5.74 8.95 5.08
CA GLY A 103 -5.71 10.42 5.13
C GLY A 103 -6.28 10.97 6.44
N ASP A 104 -7.44 10.48 6.88
CA ASP A 104 -8.07 10.86 8.15
C ASP A 104 -7.16 10.59 9.34
N THR A 105 -6.51 9.43 9.32
CA THR A 105 -5.60 9.04 10.39
C THR A 105 -4.38 9.96 10.45
N LEU A 106 -3.76 10.24 9.31
CA LEU A 106 -2.64 11.19 9.23
C LEU A 106 -3.05 12.60 9.71
N ARG A 107 -4.26 13.06 9.38
CA ARG A 107 -4.81 14.34 9.88
C ARG A 107 -5.00 14.35 11.39
N GLY A 108 -5.46 13.23 11.97
CA GLY A 108 -5.63 13.08 13.42
C GLY A 108 -4.31 13.03 14.21
N LEU A 109 -3.22 12.60 13.57
CA LEU A 109 -1.89 12.45 14.19
C LEU A 109 -1.11 13.76 14.32
N ALA A 110 -1.65 14.85 13.78
CA ALA A 110 -1.17 16.23 13.87
C ALA A 110 -0.58 16.65 15.22
N ASN A 111 -1.13 16.08 16.30
CA ASN A 111 -0.88 16.54 17.66
C ASN A 111 -0.12 15.52 18.54
N SER A 112 0.30 14.36 18.00
CA SER A 112 1.07 13.36 18.78
C SER A 112 1.86 12.38 17.89
N PRO A 113 3.11 12.72 17.52
CA PRO A 113 3.92 11.95 16.57
C PRO A 113 4.58 10.70 17.14
N ARG A 114 4.14 10.17 18.30
CA ARG A 114 4.91 9.13 18.99
C ARG A 114 4.37 7.73 18.68
N HIS A 115 5.13 6.97 17.90
CA HIS A 115 4.92 5.56 17.55
C HIS A 115 3.57 5.27 16.91
N PHE A 116 3.44 5.62 15.63
CA PHE A 116 2.28 5.23 14.85
C PHE A 116 2.66 4.22 13.78
N HIS A 117 1.85 3.17 13.72
CA HIS A 117 1.88 2.15 12.68
C HIS A 117 0.44 1.80 12.29
N HIS A 118 0.13 1.83 11.00
CA HIS A 118 -1.16 1.40 10.48
C HIS A 118 -0.97 0.64 9.18
N ASP A 119 -1.60 -0.53 9.11
CA ASP A 119 -1.57 -1.42 7.96
C ASP A 119 -2.96 -1.46 7.30
N VAL A 120 -2.99 -1.22 5.99
CA VAL A 120 -4.14 -1.55 5.15
C VAL A 120 -3.94 -2.96 4.63
N THR A 121 -4.69 -3.92 5.15
CA THR A 121 -4.62 -5.32 4.74
C THR A 121 -5.81 -5.72 3.89
N TRP A 122 -5.60 -6.68 3.00
CA TRP A 122 -6.59 -7.14 2.05
C TRP A 122 -6.41 -8.63 1.75
N GLN A 123 -7.52 -9.36 1.72
CA GLN A 123 -7.54 -10.77 1.36
C GLN A 123 -7.46 -10.88 -0.16
N LEU A 124 -6.47 -11.61 -0.68
CA LEU A 124 -6.40 -11.87 -2.12
C LEU A 124 -7.64 -12.66 -2.57
N PRO A 125 -8.31 -12.24 -3.66
CA PRO A 125 -9.43 -12.98 -4.20
C PRO A 125 -8.95 -14.33 -4.74
N PRO A 126 -9.82 -15.35 -4.77
CA PRO A 126 -9.51 -16.62 -5.41
C PRO A 126 -9.21 -16.40 -6.89
N VAL A 127 -8.43 -17.31 -7.48
CA VAL A 127 -8.21 -17.31 -8.94
C VAL A 127 -9.56 -17.51 -9.60
N ALA A 128 -9.97 -16.58 -10.46
CA ALA A 128 -11.12 -16.82 -11.31
C ALA A 128 -10.79 -18.03 -12.20
N ASN A 129 -11.45 -19.17 -11.96
CA ASN A 129 -11.39 -20.28 -12.88
C ASN A 129 -11.92 -19.76 -14.21
N LYS A 130 -11.04 -19.66 -15.21
CA LYS A 130 -11.49 -19.49 -16.58
C LYS A 130 -12.36 -20.71 -16.88
N GLN A 131 -13.67 -20.52 -16.87
CA GLN A 131 -14.58 -21.52 -17.43
C GLN A 131 -14.13 -21.68 -18.87
N SER A 132 -13.60 -22.86 -19.17
CA SER A 132 -13.34 -23.31 -20.53
C SER A 132 -14.68 -23.33 -21.24
N THR A 133 -15.02 -22.26 -21.95
CA THR A 133 -16.08 -22.31 -22.95
C THR A 133 -15.59 -23.30 -24.00
N SER A 134 -16.18 -24.49 -23.92
CA SER A 134 -16.06 -25.55 -24.93
C SER A 134 -16.90 -25.19 -26.14
#